data_AF-A0A6A7RTP6-F1
#
_entry.id   AF-A0A6A7RTP6-F1
#
_cell.length_a   1.000
_cell.length_b   1.000
_cell.length_c   1.000
_cell.angle_alpha   90.00
_cell.angle_beta   90.00
_cell.angle_gamma   90.00
#
_symmetry.space_group_name_H-M   'P 1'
#
loop_
_entity.id
_entity.type
_entity.pdbx_description
1 polymer ?
#
loop_
_entity_poly.entity_id
_entity_poly.type
_entity_poly.pdbx_seq_one_letter_code
_entity_poly.pdbx_strand_id
1 'polypeptide(L)'
;MSAILPPSDRLWWKQPIDKVEWAWIGIAFVWGMIMFGMMIYWHIYGKQNLSNEAYKITPELFAAKAEKFIAENTIRTETDQDIPVVKVPAGGDGYLIARLW
;
A
#
# COMPACT_ATOMS: atom_id res chain seq x y z
N MET A 1 -37.19 31.73 5.64
CA MET A 1 -37.16 31.51 4.18
C MET A 1 -36.91 30.03 3.93
N SER A 2 -37.66 29.41 3.01
CA SER A 2 -37.50 28.00 2.64
C SER A 2 -36.42 27.85 1.58
N ALA A 3 -35.59 26.81 1.65
CA ALA A 3 -34.53 26.51 0.68
C ALA A 3 -35.04 26.16 -0.74
N ILE A 4 -36.36 26.00 -0.90
CA ILE A 4 -37.01 25.63 -2.17
C ILE A 4 -37.39 26.89 -2.99
N LEU A 5 -37.35 28.09 -2.39
CA LEU A 5 -37.63 29.35 -3.08
C LEU A 5 -36.31 30.04 -3.49
N PRO A 6 -36.31 30.79 -4.62
CA PRO A 6 -35.13 31.55 -5.01
C PRO A 6 -34.78 32.59 -3.94
N PRO A 7 -33.48 32.97 -3.83
CA PRO A 7 -33.05 33.98 -2.87
C PRO A 7 -33.83 35.28 -3.03
N SER A 8 -34.23 35.89 -1.90
CA SER A 8 -35.01 37.14 -1.90
C SER A 8 -34.27 38.30 -2.53
N ASP A 9 -32.94 38.31 -2.43
CA ASP A 9 -32.08 39.33 -3.01
C ASP A 9 -31.49 38.88 -4.34
N ARG A 10 -31.66 39.70 -5.39
CA ARG A 10 -31.07 39.43 -6.72
C ARG A 10 -29.55 39.32 -6.68
N LEU A 11 -28.87 40.03 -5.77
CA LEU A 11 -27.41 40.06 -5.62
C LEU A 11 -26.91 39.16 -4.47
N TRP A 12 -27.60 38.07 -4.17
CA TRP A 12 -27.27 37.16 -3.06
C TRP A 12 -25.81 36.68 -3.06
N TRP A 13 -25.18 36.52 -4.22
CA TRP A 13 -23.77 36.10 -4.35
C TRP A 13 -22.75 37.16 -3.88
N LYS A 14 -23.19 38.40 -3.63
CA LYS A 14 -22.34 39.46 -3.04
C LYS A 14 -22.39 39.47 -1.52
N GLN A 15 -23.21 38.63 -0.90
CA GLN A 15 -23.25 38.55 0.55
C GLN A 15 -21.89 38.09 1.08
N PRO A 16 -21.32 38.80 2.07
CA PRO A 16 -20.06 38.38 2.67
C PRO A 16 -20.26 37.07 3.43
N ILE A 17 -19.27 36.18 3.33
CA ILE A 17 -19.21 34.95 4.10
C ILE A 17 -19.15 35.29 5.60
N ASP A 18 -19.95 34.59 6.40
CA ASP A 18 -19.97 34.81 7.84
C ASP A 18 -18.64 34.40 8.49
N LYS A 19 -18.30 35.02 9.63
CA LYS A 19 -17.05 34.73 10.35
C LYS A 19 -16.96 33.26 10.80
N VAL A 20 -18.09 32.65 11.17
CA VAL A 20 -18.15 31.25 11.57
C VAL A 20 -17.88 30.33 10.38
N GLU A 21 -18.41 30.67 9.21
CA GLU A 21 -18.16 29.93 7.97
C GLU A 21 -16.69 30.00 7.56
N TRP A 22 -16.07 31.19 7.64
CA TRP A 22 -14.62 31.35 7.46
C TRP A 22 -13.79 30.50 8.43
N ALA A 23 -14.20 30.41 9.69
CA ALA A 23 -13.51 29.58 10.68
C ALA A 23 -13.56 28.09 10.28
N TRP A 24 -14.72 27.59 9.84
CA TRP A 24 -14.86 26.21 9.39
C TRP A 24 -14.07 25.91 8.12
N ILE A 25 -14.07 26.82 7.14
CA ILE A 25 -13.23 26.71 5.95
C ILE A 25 -11.75 26.61 6.34
N GLY A 26 -11.31 27.47 7.27
CA GLY A 26 -9.95 27.44 7.79
C GLY A 26 -9.60 26.11 8.48
N ILE A 27 -10.48 25.60 9.35
CA ILE A 27 -10.29 24.31 10.04
C ILE A 27 -10.19 23.16 9.03
N ALA A 28 -11.12 23.10 8.08
CA ALA A 28 -11.13 22.05 7.06
C ALA A 28 -9.87 22.09 6.19
N PHE A 29 -9.42 23.30 5.80
CA PHE A 29 -8.19 23.47 5.03
C PHE A 29 -6.96 23.05 5.82
N VAL A 30 -6.80 23.50 7.07
CA VAL A 30 -5.68 23.12 7.93
C VAL A 30 -5.65 21.61 8.14
N TRP A 31 -6.81 20.99 8.37
CA TRP A 31 -6.90 19.54 8.49
C TRP A 31 -6.51 18.81 7.21
N GLY A 32 -6.95 19.30 6.04
CA GLY A 32 -6.54 18.79 4.74
C GLY A 32 -5.02 18.87 4.55
N MET A 33 -4.39 19.98 4.94
CA MET A 33 -2.94 20.16 4.88
C MET A 33 -2.20 19.19 5.82
N ILE A 34 -2.72 18.94 7.02
CA ILE A 34 -2.15 17.95 7.95
C ILE A 34 -2.21 16.54 7.33
N MET A 35 -3.36 16.12 6.82
CA MET A 35 -3.52 14.81 6.18
C MET A 35 -2.62 14.66 4.95
N PHE A 36 -2.50 15.70 4.13
CA PHE A 36 -1.57 15.72 3.00
C PHE A 36 -0.11 15.58 3.45
N GLY A 37 0.31 16.31 4.48
CA GLY A 37 1.65 16.18 5.07
C GLY A 37 1.92 14.77 5.61
N MET A 38 0.92 14.14 6.24
CA MET A 38 1.03 12.76 6.73
C MET A 38 1.28 11.75 5.61
N MET A 39 0.74 11.96 4.40
CA MET A 39 1.03 11.11 3.24
C MET A 39 2.51 11.19 2.84
N ILE A 40 3.10 12.38 2.80
CA ILE A 40 4.53 12.58 2.50
C ILE A 40 5.39 11.96 3.61
N TYR A 41 5.04 12.19 4.87
CA TYR A 41 5.72 11.60 6.01
C TYR A 41 5.73 10.07 5.91
N TRP A 42 4.57 9.46 5.66
CA TRP A 42 4.47 8.00 5.49
C TRP A 42 5.20 7.51 4.24
N HIS A 43 5.30 8.30 3.17
CA HIS A 43 6.10 7.91 2.00
C HIS A 43 7.60 7.77 2.34
N ILE A 44 8.14 8.64 3.19
CA ILE A 44 9.57 8.64 3.55
C ILE A 44 9.88 7.59 4.62
N TYR A 45 9.03 7.49 5.65
CA TYR A 45 9.29 6.66 6.82
C TYR A 45 8.51 5.33 6.82
N GLY A 46 7.43 5.26 6.05
CA GLY A 46 6.59 4.07 5.93
C GLY A 46 7.28 3.01 5.08
N LYS A 47 7.69 1.92 5.73
CA LYS A 47 8.29 0.74 5.09
C LYS A 47 7.24 -0.19 4.44
N GLN A 48 6.08 0.33 4.05
CA GLN A 48 4.96 -0.47 3.53
C GLN A 48 5.00 -0.67 2.01
N ASN A 49 5.60 0.27 1.26
CA ASN A 49 5.77 0.07 -0.17
C ASN A 49 6.94 -0.88 -0.41
N LEU A 50 6.64 -2.01 -1.06
CA LEU A 50 7.65 -2.95 -1.51
C LEU A 50 8.46 -2.28 -2.63
N SER A 51 9.55 -1.62 -2.25
CA SER A 51 10.50 -1.01 -3.18
C SER A 51 11.60 -2.02 -3.55
N ASN A 52 11.22 -3.28 -3.80
CA ASN A 52 12.16 -4.31 -4.21
C ASN A 52 12.45 -4.21 -5.71
N GLU A 53 13.65 -4.64 -6.09
CA GLU A 53 13.98 -4.83 -7.49
C GLU A 53 13.13 -5.98 -8.04
N ALA A 54 12.23 -5.66 -8.98
CA ALA A 54 11.45 -6.65 -9.69
C ALA A 54 12.17 -7.05 -10.98
N TYR A 55 12.37 -8.35 -11.17
CA TYR A 55 12.99 -8.90 -12.36
C TYR A 55 11.97 -9.63 -13.22
N LYS A 56 12.09 -9.49 -14.54
CA LYS A 56 11.27 -10.26 -15.47
C LYS A 56 11.83 -11.68 -15.57
N ILE A 57 10.99 -12.68 -15.32
CA ILE A 57 11.33 -14.10 -15.42
C ILE A 57 10.14 -14.87 -15.97
N THR A 58 10.37 -15.99 -16.66
CA THR A 58 9.30 -16.90 -17.07
C THR A 58 8.98 -17.89 -15.95
N PRO A 59 7.76 -18.46 -15.90
CA PRO A 59 7.40 -19.46 -14.90
C PRO A 59 8.34 -20.67 -14.88
N GLU A 60 8.80 -21.13 -16.04
CA GLU A 60 9.67 -22.31 -16.18
C GLU A 60 11.06 -22.06 -15.59
N LEU A 61 11.62 -20.86 -15.85
CA LEU A 61 12.91 -20.45 -15.29
C LEU A 61 12.83 -20.26 -13.77
N PHE A 62 11.73 -19.70 -13.27
CA PHE A 62 11.51 -19.58 -11.83
C PHE A 62 11.38 -20.97 -11.18
N ALA A 63 10.66 -21.89 -11.83
CA ALA A 63 10.52 -23.25 -11.35
C ALA A 63 11.87 -23.96 -11.21
N ALA A 64 12.69 -23.90 -12.25
CA ALA A 64 14.03 -24.48 -12.23
C ALA A 64 14.94 -23.87 -11.14
N LYS A 65 14.84 -22.56 -10.90
CA LYS A 65 15.56 -21.90 -9.81
C LYS A 65 15.13 -22.40 -8.42
N ALA A 66 13.82 -22.54 -8.19
CA ALA A 66 13.34 -23.00 -6.89
C ALA A 66 13.69 -24.47 -6.64
N GLU A 67 13.56 -25.34 -7.64
CA GLU A 67 13.96 -26.76 -7.51
C GLU A 67 15.47 -26.89 -7.23
N LYS A 68 16.30 -26.09 -7.91
CA LYS A 68 17.75 -26.01 -7.61
C LYS A 68 18.00 -25.53 -6.17
N PHE A 69 17.30 -24.48 -5.74
CA PHE A 69 17.41 -23.95 -4.38
C PHE A 69 17.05 -25.00 -3.31
N ILE A 70 15.97 -25.75 -3.53
CA ILE A 70 15.55 -26.85 -2.65
C ILE A 70 16.64 -27.92 -2.59
N ALA A 71 17.14 -28.37 -3.73
CA ALA A 71 18.17 -29.42 -3.78
C ALA A 71 19.47 -29.03 -3.04
N GLU A 72 19.90 -27.77 -3.16
CA GLU A 72 21.16 -27.29 -2.56
C GLU A 72 21.03 -26.96 -1.07
N ASN A 73 19.83 -26.64 -0.57
CA ASN A 73 19.64 -26.06 0.77
C ASN A 73 18.73 -26.89 1.69
N THR A 74 18.30 -28.09 1.27
CA THR A 74 17.51 -28.99 2.12
C THR A 74 18.37 -29.49 3.29
N ILE A 75 17.87 -29.31 4.51
CA ILE A 75 18.55 -29.75 5.74
C ILE A 75 17.92 -31.01 6.35
N ARG A 76 16.65 -31.29 6.05
CA ARG A 76 15.91 -32.49 6.42
C ARG A 76 14.62 -32.59 5.62
N THR A 77 13.99 -33.75 5.64
CA THR A 77 12.61 -33.93 5.20
C THR A 77 11.71 -34.13 6.42
N GLU A 78 10.45 -33.70 6.30
CA GLU A 78 9.42 -33.88 7.33
C GLU A 78 8.15 -34.46 6.71
N THR A 79 7.28 -35.03 7.56
CA THR A 79 5.99 -35.67 7.21
C THR A 79 6.11 -36.98 6.41
N ASP A 80 4.99 -37.71 6.30
CA ASP A 80 4.88 -38.94 5.49
C ASP A 80 5.03 -38.67 3.98
N GLN A 81 4.99 -37.40 3.55
CA GLN A 81 5.14 -36.99 2.15
C GLN A 81 6.56 -36.51 1.80
N ASP A 82 7.54 -36.69 2.70
CA ASP A 82 8.94 -36.29 2.50
C ASP A 82 9.11 -34.80 2.09
N ILE A 83 8.34 -33.91 2.71
CA ILE A 83 8.37 -32.48 2.40
C ILE A 83 9.75 -31.91 2.79
N PRO A 84 10.49 -31.27 1.87
CA PRO A 84 11.82 -30.75 2.16
C PRO A 84 11.76 -29.51 3.04
N VAL A 85 12.53 -29.52 4.14
CA VAL A 85 12.79 -28.34 4.97
C VAL A 85 14.09 -27.71 4.49
N VAL A 86 13.96 -26.50 3.93
CA VAL A 86 15.06 -25.79 3.26
C VAL A 86 15.53 -24.63 4.13
N LYS A 87 16.86 -24.49 4.32
CA LYS A 87 17.44 -23.38 5.07
C LYS A 87 17.80 -22.23 4.12
N VAL A 88 17.15 -21.08 4.30
CA VAL A 88 17.51 -19.86 3.55
C VAL A 88 18.84 -19.29 4.10
N PRO A 89 19.84 -19.01 3.25
CA PRO A 89 21.07 -18.36 3.69
C PRO A 89 20.79 -16.95 4.24
N ALA A 90 21.55 -16.53 5.25
CA ALA A 90 21.34 -15.23 5.89
C ALA A 90 21.55 -14.09 4.88
N GLY A 91 20.52 -13.25 4.70
CA GLY A 91 20.53 -12.15 3.74
C GLY A 91 20.40 -12.58 2.26
N GLY A 92 20.15 -13.87 1.98
CA GLY A 92 19.90 -14.38 0.64
C GLY A 92 18.42 -14.57 0.33
N ASP A 93 18.13 -14.96 -0.91
CA ASP A 93 16.76 -15.15 -1.41
C ASP A 93 16.22 -16.55 -1.10
N GLY A 94 15.00 -16.60 -0.60
CA GLY A 94 14.22 -17.83 -0.49
C GLY A 94 13.30 -18.00 -1.71
N TYR A 95 13.29 -19.20 -2.30
CA TYR A 95 12.43 -19.52 -3.44
C TYR A 95 11.31 -20.45 -3.01
N LEU A 96 10.07 -20.08 -3.29
CA LEU A 96 8.87 -20.87 -3.00
C LEU A 96 7.97 -20.87 -4.23
N ILE A 97 7.44 -22.05 -4.57
CA ILE A 97 6.42 -22.21 -5.60
C ILE A 97 5.14 -22.68 -4.93
N ALA A 98 4.06 -21.94 -5.11
CA ALA A 98 2.72 -22.46 -4.88
C ALA A 98 2.19 -23.04 -6.20
N ARG A 99 1.89 -24.35 -6.21
CA ARG A 99 1.27 -25.04 -7.35
C ARG A 99 0.03 -25.81 -6.88
N LEU A 100 -0.99 -25.85 -7.72
CA LEU A 100 -2.09 -26.79 -7.57
C LEU A 100 -1.56 -28.21 -7.86
N TRP A 101 -2.08 -29.20 -7.14
CA TRP A 101 -1.71 -30.61 -7.29
C TRP A 101 -2.34 -31.21 -8.53
#